data_AF-A0AAW6EBF9-F1
#
_entry.id   AF-A0AAW6EBF9-F1
#
_cell.length_a   1.000
_cell.length_b   1.000
_cell.length_c   1.000
_cell.angle_alpha   90.00
_cell.angle_beta   90.00
_cell.angle_gamma   90.00
#
_symmetry.space_group_name_H-M   'P 1'
#
loop_
_entity.id
_entity.type
_entity.pdbx_description
1 polymer ?
#
loop_
_entity_poly.entity_id
_entity_poly.type
_entity_poly.pdbx_seq_one_letter_code
_entity_poly.pdbx_strand_id
1 'polypeptide(L)'
;MNDIDNDIIRISEELDVPLKKLYMLSNNRIRYHKRNQRKCYSNYRKVIIHRGRGHKNRVLKVPNEYLKLVQRRILERYLYTLSVSEYATAYCKNSSLLKNAEPHIGQQIVLKLDVSGFFDSIDFGKVYGVMCELGFSKPATTLLTNICTHNSILPQGAPTSPQISNLMMKRFDERIGKWC
;
A
#
# COMPACT_ATOMS: atom_id res chain seq x y z
N MET A 1 -20.06 23.41 14.18
CA MET A 1 -19.60 23.79 12.83
C MET A 1 -18.29 23.03 12.65
N ASN A 2 -18.30 21.95 11.86
CA ASN A 2 -17.18 21.01 11.78
C ASN A 2 -15.99 21.72 11.14
N ASP A 3 -14.98 22.04 11.93
CA ASP A 3 -13.70 22.52 11.42
C ASP A 3 -13.08 21.35 10.65
N ILE A 4 -13.11 21.43 9.33
CA ILE A 4 -12.54 20.39 8.48
C ILE A 4 -11.03 20.51 8.65
N ASP A 5 -10.39 19.41 9.02
CA ASP A 5 -8.95 19.34 9.24
C ASP A 5 -8.17 19.92 8.06
N ASN A 6 -7.30 20.89 8.33
CA ASN A 6 -6.54 21.62 7.31
C ASN A 6 -5.66 20.71 6.45
N ASP A 7 -5.11 19.62 7.02
CA ASP A 7 -4.32 18.68 6.25
C ASP A 7 -5.18 17.89 5.26
N ILE A 8 -6.45 17.61 5.60
CA ILE A 8 -7.38 16.96 4.66
C ILE A 8 -7.72 17.89 3.50
N ILE A 9 -7.88 19.19 3.75
CA ILE A 9 -8.07 20.20 2.69
C ILE A 9 -6.84 20.24 1.79
N ARG A 10 -5.65 20.34 2.39
CA ARG A 10 -4.38 20.31 1.67
C ARG A 10 -4.22 19.06 0.79
N ILE A 11 -4.52 17.88 1.33
CA ILE A 11 -4.50 16.61 0.58
C ILE A 11 -5.49 16.65 -0.59
N SER A 12 -6.68 17.21 -0.39
CA SER A 12 -7.68 17.38 -1.45
C SER A 12 -7.14 18.19 -2.63
N GLU A 13 -6.45 19.29 -2.34
CA GLU A 13 -5.85 20.18 -3.33
C GLU A 13 -4.64 19.55 -4.01
N GLU A 14 -3.68 19.03 -3.24
CA GLU A 14 -2.44 18.44 -3.76
C GLU A 14 -2.69 17.18 -4.61
N LEU A 15 -3.73 16.40 -4.25
CA LEU A 15 -4.16 15.25 -5.03
C LEU A 15 -5.12 15.61 -6.15
N ASP A 16 -5.61 16.85 -6.26
CA ASP A 16 -6.64 17.25 -7.24
C ASP A 16 -7.87 16.31 -7.17
N VAL A 17 -8.39 16.10 -5.95
CA VAL A 17 -9.55 15.24 -5.68
C VAL A 17 -10.46 15.96 -4.70
N PRO A 18 -11.75 16.18 -5.02
CA PRO A 18 -12.66 16.84 -4.09
C PRO A 18 -12.77 16.09 -2.75
N LEU A 19 -12.84 16.81 -1.63
CA LEU A 19 -12.99 16.26 -0.27
C LEU A 19 -14.02 15.12 -0.17
N LYS A 20 -15.22 15.33 -0.72
CA LYS A 20 -16.30 14.32 -0.72
C LYS A 20 -15.87 13.02 -1.42
N LYS A 21 -15.05 13.11 -2.47
CA LYS A 21 -14.52 11.95 -3.18
C LYS A 21 -13.42 11.26 -2.37
N LEU A 22 -12.55 11.99 -1.67
CA LEU A 22 -11.57 11.37 -0.76
C LEU A 22 -12.27 10.53 0.32
N TYR A 23 -13.29 11.07 0.98
CA TYR A 23 -14.04 10.30 1.98
C TYR A 23 -14.79 9.11 1.37
N MET A 24 -15.34 9.24 0.15
CA MET A 24 -15.97 8.12 -0.57
C MET A 24 -14.96 7.01 -0.95
N LEU A 25 -13.71 7.38 -1.23
CA LEU A 25 -12.63 6.45 -1.55
C LEU A 25 -12.00 5.82 -0.32
N SER A 26 -12.01 6.51 0.81
CA SER A 26 -11.63 5.94 2.09
C SER A 26 -12.52 4.74 2.35
N ASN A 27 -11.93 3.53 2.38
CA ASN A 27 -12.68 2.28 2.52
C ASN A 27 -13.25 2.09 3.93
N ASN A 28 -13.49 3.20 4.64
CA ASN A 28 -14.27 3.24 5.86
C ASN A 28 -15.56 2.49 5.57
N ARG A 29 -15.76 1.40 6.32
CA ARG A 29 -17.04 0.72 6.41
C ARG A 29 -18.05 1.75 6.87
N ILE A 30 -18.63 2.50 5.95
CA ILE A 30 -19.96 3.00 6.20
C ILE A 30 -20.80 1.73 6.18
N ARG A 31 -21.00 1.18 7.38
CA ARG A 31 -22.12 0.31 7.72
C ARG A 31 -23.39 1.14 7.49
N TYR A 32 -23.66 1.51 6.25
CA TYR A 32 -25.02 1.79 5.84
C TYR A 32 -25.73 0.46 6.08
N HIS A 33 -26.53 0.39 7.14
CA HIS A 33 -27.58 -0.59 7.28
C HIS A 33 -28.43 -0.52 6.00
N LYS A 34 -28.07 -1.31 5.00
CA LYS A 34 -28.61 -1.19 3.65
C LYS A 34 -29.90 -1.99 3.59
N ARG A 35 -31.02 -1.30 3.84
CA ARG A 35 -32.38 -1.81 3.67
C ARG A 35 -32.86 -1.83 2.21
N ASN A 36 -31.99 -1.55 1.22
CA ASN A 36 -32.34 -1.64 -0.21
C ASN A 36 -31.11 -1.93 -1.10
N GLN A 37 -31.13 -3.06 -1.80
CA GLN A 37 -30.06 -3.58 -2.67
C GLN A 37 -30.02 -2.85 -4.03
N ARG A 38 -29.57 -1.58 -4.05
CA ARG A 38 -29.04 -0.97 -5.28
C ARG A 38 -27.52 -1.13 -5.31
N LYS A 39 -26.99 -1.58 -6.46
CA LYS A 39 -25.57 -1.85 -6.79
C LYS A 39 -24.62 -1.04 -5.89
N CYS A 40 -23.99 -1.71 -4.92
CA CYS A 40 -22.99 -1.07 -4.07
C CYS A 40 -21.80 -0.66 -4.94
N TYR A 41 -21.48 0.64 -4.96
CA TYR A 41 -20.21 1.12 -5.47
C TYR A 41 -19.08 0.40 -4.74
N SER A 42 -18.24 -0.33 -5.47
CA SER A 42 -17.10 -1.05 -4.92
C SER A 42 -15.81 -0.43 -5.43
N ASN A 43 -14.94 -0.08 -4.49
CA ASN A 43 -13.61 0.44 -4.78
C ASN A 43 -12.64 -0.64 -5.29
N TYR A 44 -12.94 -1.92 -5.01
CA TYR A 44 -12.09 -3.04 -5.39
C TYR A 44 -12.90 -4.13 -6.09
N ARG A 45 -12.24 -4.83 -7.02
CA ARG A 45 -12.73 -6.07 -7.63
C ARG A 45 -11.75 -7.20 -7.39
N LYS A 46 -12.28 -8.41 -7.28
CA LYS A 46 -11.45 -9.62 -7.21
C LYS A 46 -11.06 -10.02 -8.63
N VAL A 47 -9.77 -10.29 -8.82
CA VAL A 47 -9.22 -10.88 -10.04
C VAL A 47 -8.52 -12.16 -9.65
N ILE A 48 -8.84 -13.26 -10.32
CA ILE A 48 -8.25 -14.57 -10.04
C ILE A 48 -7.19 -14.84 -11.10
N ILE A 49 -5.97 -15.14 -10.68
CA ILE A 49 -4.88 -15.60 -11.53
C ILE A 49 -4.73 -17.11 -11.30
N HIS A 50 -4.97 -17.88 -12.35
CA HIS A 50 -4.76 -19.32 -12.36
C HIS A 50 -3.29 -19.65 -12.53
N ARG A 51 -2.75 -20.48 -11.64
CA ARG A 51 -1.32 -20.87 -11.62
C ARG A 51 -1.05 -22.24 -12.27
N GLY A 52 -2.04 -22.83 -12.95
CA GLY A 52 -1.94 -24.17 -13.53
C GLY A 52 -2.40 -25.28 -12.58
N ARG A 53 -2.37 -26.53 -13.07
CA ARG A 53 -2.85 -27.71 -12.34
C ARG A 53 -2.02 -27.94 -11.07
N GLY A 54 -2.68 -28.21 -9.94
CA GLY A 54 -2.03 -28.49 -8.65
C GLY A 54 -1.64 -27.26 -7.81
N HIS A 55 -1.72 -26.05 -8.35
CA HIS A 55 -1.39 -24.83 -7.62
C HIS A 55 -2.65 -24.07 -7.17
N LYS A 56 -2.60 -23.51 -5.95
CA LYS A 56 -3.67 -22.61 -5.47
C LYS A 56 -3.74 -21.36 -6.34
N ASN A 57 -4.96 -20.97 -6.69
CA ASN A 57 -5.24 -19.73 -7.40
C ASN A 57 -4.77 -18.53 -6.58
N ARG A 58 -4.21 -17.51 -7.25
CA ARG A 58 -3.90 -16.22 -6.62
C ARG A 58 -5.09 -15.29 -6.78
N VAL A 59 -5.61 -14.77 -5.67
CA VAL A 59 -6.70 -13.79 -5.68
C VAL A 59 -6.11 -12.40 -5.47
N LEU A 60 -6.19 -11.56 -6.49
CA LEU A 60 -5.84 -10.15 -6.41
C LEU A 60 -7.06 -9.29 -6.06
N LYS A 61 -6.82 -8.20 -5.34
CA LYS A 61 -7.83 -7.19 -5.01
C LYS A 61 -7.42 -5.92 -5.74
N VAL A 62 -7.98 -5.73 -6.93
CA VAL A 62 -7.57 -4.65 -7.84
C VAL A 62 -8.49 -3.45 -7.62
N PRO A 63 -7.95 -2.24 -7.36
CA PRO A 63 -8.75 -1.05 -7.23
C PRO A 63 -9.40 -0.68 -8.57
N ASN A 64 -10.54 0.02 -8.52
CA ASN A 64 -11.12 0.61 -9.72
C ASN A 64 -10.22 1.74 -10.27
N GLU A 65 -10.47 2.17 -11.51
CA GLU A 65 -9.56 3.10 -12.21
C GLU A 65 -9.43 4.46 -11.49
N TYR A 66 -10.51 4.97 -10.90
CA TYR A 66 -10.44 6.22 -10.15
C TYR A 66 -9.65 6.08 -8.85
N LEU A 67 -9.84 5.00 -8.08
CA LEU A 67 -9.03 4.75 -6.89
C LEU A 67 -7.56 4.52 -7.24
N LYS A 68 -7.27 3.81 -8.34
CA LYS A 68 -5.89 3.66 -8.84
C LYS A 68 -5.25 5.01 -9.15
N LEU A 69 -5.99 5.91 -9.80
CA LEU A 69 -5.50 7.26 -10.10
C LEU A 69 -5.13 8.00 -8.81
N VAL A 70 -6.03 8.03 -7.82
CA VAL A 70 -5.77 8.69 -6.53
C VAL A 70 -4.59 8.04 -5.79
N GLN A 71 -4.51 6.70 -5.78
CA GLN A 71 -3.40 5.97 -5.19
C GLN A 71 -2.07 6.27 -5.88
N ARG A 72 -2.03 6.43 -7.21
CA ARG A 72 -0.82 6.87 -7.93
C ARG A 72 -0.40 8.29 -7.52
N ARG A 73 -1.35 9.21 -7.40
CA ARG A 73 -1.06 10.58 -6.93
C ARG A 73 -0.52 10.57 -5.50
N ILE A 74 -1.08 9.75 -4.60
CA ILE A 74 -0.55 9.55 -3.23
C ILE A 74 0.88 8.99 -3.26
N LEU A 75 1.13 8.00 -4.13
CA LEU A 75 2.46 7.40 -4.29
C LEU A 75 3.49 8.46 -4.71
N GLU A 76 3.16 9.27 -5.71
CA GLU A 76 4.05 10.28 -6.29
C GLU A 76 4.28 11.48 -5.37
N ARG A 77 3.23 11.98 -4.72
CA ARG A 77 3.28 13.18 -3.88
C ARG A 77 3.84 12.92 -2.48
N TYR A 78 3.57 11.74 -1.92
CA TYR A 78 3.86 11.45 -0.52
C TYR A 78 4.81 10.27 -0.34
N LEU A 79 4.48 9.09 -0.86
CA LEU A 79 5.22 7.88 -0.48
C LEU A 79 6.62 7.80 -1.08
N TYR A 80 6.86 8.46 -2.22
CA TYR A 80 8.20 8.58 -2.81
C TYR A 80 9.08 9.64 -2.14
N THR A 81 8.54 10.48 -1.25
CA THR A 81 9.38 11.39 -0.46
C THR A 81 10.04 10.66 0.72
N LEU A 82 9.51 9.50 1.11
CA LEU A 82 10.06 8.64 2.15
C LEU A 82 11.13 7.69 1.58
N SER A 83 12.26 7.59 2.26
CA SER A 83 13.35 6.71 1.86
C SER A 83 13.08 5.26 2.29
N VAL A 84 13.20 4.34 1.34
CA VAL A 84 13.22 2.89 1.60
C VAL A 84 14.62 2.43 2.01
N SER A 85 14.77 1.16 2.42
CA SER A 85 16.08 0.58 2.71
C SER A 85 16.97 0.55 1.46
N GLU A 86 18.29 0.74 1.65
CA GLU A 86 19.29 0.56 0.60
C GLU A 86 19.40 -0.90 0.11
N TYR A 87 19.04 -1.85 0.98
CA TYR A 87 19.02 -3.28 0.64
C TYR A 87 17.76 -3.69 -0.14
N ALA A 88 16.74 -2.82 -0.22
CA ALA A 88 15.51 -3.11 -0.92
C ALA A 88 15.68 -2.91 -2.44
N THR A 89 15.61 -4.01 -3.18
CA THR A 89 15.72 -4.01 -4.65
C THR A 89 14.37 -4.15 -5.35
N ALA A 90 13.38 -4.77 -4.71
CA ALA A 90 12.05 -4.94 -5.29
C ALA A 90 11.30 -3.60 -5.35
N TYR A 91 10.58 -3.34 -6.45
CA TYR A 91 9.72 -2.15 -6.63
C TYR A 91 10.41 -0.78 -6.54
N CYS A 92 11.73 -0.75 -6.40
CA CYS A 92 12.52 0.47 -6.37
C CYS A 92 12.80 0.97 -7.79
N LYS A 93 12.73 2.30 -7.98
CA LYS A 93 13.17 2.93 -9.24
C LYS A 93 14.65 2.61 -9.48
N ASN A 94 15.02 2.37 -10.73
CA ASN A 94 16.40 2.06 -11.15
C ASN A 94 17.01 0.79 -10.51
N SER A 95 16.17 -0.10 -9.97
CA SER A 95 16.58 -1.43 -9.53
C SER A 95 16.38 -2.48 -10.61
N SER A 96 17.04 -3.63 -10.50
CA SER A 96 16.95 -4.73 -11.46
C SER A 96 17.15 -6.08 -10.78
N LEU A 97 16.76 -7.16 -11.46
CA LEU A 97 17.04 -8.53 -11.00
C LEU A 97 18.55 -8.77 -10.85
N LEU A 98 19.37 -8.14 -11.71
CA LEU A 98 20.82 -8.20 -11.63
C LEU A 98 21.32 -7.55 -10.33
N LYS A 99 20.89 -6.31 -10.02
CA LYS A 99 21.26 -5.62 -8.77
C LYS A 99 20.87 -6.40 -7.53
N ASN A 100 19.77 -7.15 -7.57
CA ASN A 100 19.39 -8.04 -6.48
C ASN A 100 20.32 -9.26 -6.34
N ALA A 101 20.83 -9.78 -7.45
CA ALA A 101 21.69 -10.96 -7.45
C ALA A 101 23.17 -10.64 -7.15
N GLU A 102 23.64 -9.44 -7.51
CA GLU A 102 25.02 -8.97 -7.36
C GLU A 102 25.61 -9.22 -5.96
N PRO A 103 24.93 -8.90 -4.83
CA PRO A 103 25.49 -9.12 -3.49
C PRO A 103 25.76 -10.59 -3.14
N HIS A 104 25.13 -11.53 -3.87
CA HIS A 104 25.23 -12.96 -3.61
C HIS A 104 26.38 -13.63 -4.38
N ILE A 105 26.98 -12.95 -5.35
CA ILE A 105 28.06 -13.51 -6.19
C ILE A 105 29.29 -13.76 -5.32
N GLY A 106 29.86 -14.97 -5.40
CA GLY A 106 31.06 -15.36 -4.66
C GLY A 106 30.82 -15.71 -3.19
N GLN A 107 29.58 -15.62 -2.69
CA GLN A 107 29.24 -16.01 -1.32
C GLN A 107 29.26 -17.54 -1.19
N GLN A 108 29.90 -18.04 -0.12
CA GLN A 108 30.00 -19.48 0.14
C GLN A 108 28.65 -20.12 0.49
N ILE A 109 27.75 -19.34 1.12
CA ILE A 109 26.44 -19.79 1.57
C ILE A 109 25.41 -18.71 1.21
N VAL A 110 24.29 -19.12 0.61
CA VAL A 110 23.15 -18.25 0.32
C VAL A 110 21.92 -18.77 1.04
N LEU A 111 21.41 -17.99 1.99
CA LEU A 111 20.18 -18.31 2.72
C LEU A 111 18.96 -17.81 1.95
N LYS A 112 18.05 -18.72 1.59
CA LYS A 112 16.80 -18.39 0.91
C LYS A 112 15.62 -18.45 1.89
N LEU A 113 14.94 -17.32 2.08
CA LEU A 113 13.76 -17.18 2.94
C LEU A 113 12.58 -16.64 2.11
N ASP A 114 11.35 -17.02 2.50
CA ASP A 114 10.12 -16.49 1.93
C ASP A 114 9.08 -16.26 3.03
N VAL A 115 8.26 -15.21 2.87
CA VAL A 115 7.22 -14.85 3.84
C VAL A 115 5.85 -15.18 3.27
N SER A 116 5.20 -16.18 3.86
CA SER A 116 3.84 -16.56 3.47
C SER A 116 2.83 -15.45 3.73
N GLY A 117 2.03 -15.10 2.73
CA GLY A 117 0.95 -14.12 2.90
C GLY A 117 1.42 -12.69 3.18
N PHE A 118 2.62 -12.32 2.72
CA PHE A 118 3.28 -11.04 3.00
C PHE A 118 2.35 -9.82 3.01
N PHE A 119 1.68 -9.50 1.89
CA PHE A 119 0.76 -8.34 1.83
C PHE A 119 -0.43 -8.44 2.78
N ASP A 120 -1.00 -9.63 2.97
CA ASP A 120 -2.14 -9.82 3.87
C ASP A 120 -1.72 -9.71 5.34
N SER A 121 -0.42 -9.89 5.65
CA SER A 121 0.15 -9.70 6.99
C SER A 121 0.40 -8.21 7.35
N ILE A 122 0.38 -7.33 6.35
CA ILE A 122 0.51 -5.87 6.52
C ILE A 122 -0.88 -5.29 6.76
N ASP A 123 -1.25 -5.17 8.04
CA ASP A 123 -2.53 -4.63 8.48
C ASP A 123 -2.58 -3.10 8.48
N PHE A 124 -3.78 -2.56 8.74
CA PHE A 124 -4.04 -1.13 8.85
C PHE A 124 -3.10 -0.43 9.83
N GLY A 125 -2.78 -1.02 10.98
CA GLY A 125 -1.91 -0.42 11.99
C GLY A 125 -0.48 -0.26 11.47
N LYS A 126 0.04 -1.27 10.77
CA LYS A 126 1.36 -1.19 10.11
C LYS A 126 1.39 -0.12 9.02
N VAL A 127 0.35 -0.05 8.18
CA VAL A 127 0.26 1.00 7.14
C VAL A 127 0.12 2.39 7.78
N TYR A 128 -0.69 2.52 8.84
CA TYR A 128 -0.84 3.77 9.58
C TYR A 128 0.50 4.24 10.15
N GLY A 129 1.31 3.32 10.70
CA GLY A 129 2.66 3.60 11.18
C GLY A 129 3.56 4.21 10.10
N VAL A 130 3.53 3.68 8.88
CA VAL A 130 4.25 4.26 7.73
C VAL A 130 3.69 5.64 7.38
N MET A 131 2.37 5.82 7.37
CA MET A 131 1.75 7.10 7.03
C MET A 131 2.03 8.20 8.06
N CYS A 132 2.26 7.85 9.33
CA CYS A 132 2.67 8.81 10.37
C CYS A 132 4.00 9.52 10.04
N GLU A 133 4.89 8.89 9.26
CA GLU A 133 6.16 9.49 8.85
C GLU A 133 5.97 10.72 7.95
N LEU A 134 4.79 10.88 7.35
CA LEU A 134 4.43 12.04 6.53
C LEU A 134 4.13 13.31 7.36
N GLY A 135 3.95 13.17 8.68
CA GLY A 135 3.76 14.31 9.58
C GLY A 135 2.38 14.98 9.52
N PHE A 136 1.39 14.35 8.89
CA PHE A 136 0.01 14.84 8.86
C PHE A 136 -0.73 14.64 10.19
N SER A 137 -1.84 15.37 10.36
CA SER A 137 -2.82 15.20 11.43
C SER A 137 -3.31 13.74 11.51
N LYS A 138 -3.79 13.33 12.70
CA LYS A 138 -4.37 11.99 12.90
C LYS A 138 -5.55 11.70 11.95
N PRO A 139 -6.50 12.64 11.72
CA PRO A 139 -7.58 12.45 10.75
C PRO A 139 -7.07 12.25 9.31
N ALA A 140 -6.11 13.07 8.86
CA ALA A 140 -5.53 12.96 7.52
C ALA A 140 -4.74 11.66 7.33
N THR A 141 -3.92 11.28 8.31
CA THR A 141 -3.17 10.02 8.32
C THR A 141 -4.13 8.81 8.25
N THR A 142 -5.22 8.86 9.01
CA THR A 142 -6.27 7.82 8.98
C THR A 142 -6.94 7.75 7.61
N LEU A 143 -7.23 8.90 6.99
CA LEU A 143 -7.83 8.99 5.67
C LEU A 143 -6.92 8.34 4.60
N LEU A 144 -5.64 8.73 4.54
CA LEU A 144 -4.66 8.16 3.61
C LEU A 144 -4.48 6.66 3.80
N THR A 145 -4.42 6.20 5.05
CA THR A 145 -4.32 4.77 5.40
C THR A 145 -5.55 4.01 4.88
N ASN A 146 -6.75 4.54 5.05
CA ASN A 146 -7.99 3.91 4.56
C ASN A 146 -8.09 3.87 3.02
N ILE A 147 -7.53 4.85 2.32
CA ILE A 147 -7.47 4.87 0.85
C ILE A 147 -6.48 3.80 0.35
N CYS A 148 -5.38 3.59 1.07
CA CYS A 148 -4.32 2.63 0.70
C CYS A 148 -4.58 1.19 1.18
N THR A 149 -5.57 0.96 2.02
CA THR A 149 -5.92 -0.37 2.56
C THR A 149 -7.29 -0.84 2.06
N HIS A 150 -7.51 -2.16 2.09
CA HIS A 150 -8.80 -2.76 1.78
C HIS A 150 -9.08 -3.90 2.76
N ASN A 151 -10.22 -3.83 3.46
CA ASN A 151 -10.54 -4.71 4.59
C ASN A 151 -9.41 -4.73 5.64
N SER A 152 -8.86 -3.55 5.95
CA SER A 152 -7.83 -3.35 6.97
C SER A 152 -6.50 -4.07 6.70
N ILE A 153 -6.23 -4.45 5.45
CA ILE A 153 -4.95 -5.02 5.02
C ILE A 153 -4.46 -4.36 3.72
N LEU A 154 -3.18 -4.51 3.42
CA LEU A 154 -2.55 -3.98 2.22
C LEU A 154 -2.94 -4.84 0.98
N PRO A 155 -3.68 -4.31 0.00
CA PRO A 155 -4.22 -5.11 -1.09
C PRO A 155 -3.19 -5.43 -2.17
N GLN A 156 -3.15 -6.69 -2.61
CA GLN A 156 -2.37 -7.08 -3.78
C GLN A 156 -3.05 -6.56 -5.07
N GLY A 157 -2.46 -5.53 -5.67
CA GLY A 157 -2.92 -4.90 -6.92
C GLY A 157 -3.12 -3.38 -6.85
N ALA A 158 -2.99 -2.77 -5.67
CA ALA A 158 -3.00 -1.31 -5.55
C ALA A 158 -1.62 -0.70 -5.89
N PRO A 159 -1.57 0.46 -6.57
CA PRO A 159 -0.31 1.12 -6.93
C PRO A 159 0.57 1.49 -5.73
N THR A 160 -0.02 1.80 -4.58
CA THR A 160 0.72 2.20 -3.37
C THR A 160 1.32 1.04 -2.60
N SER A 161 0.74 -0.16 -2.72
CA SER A 161 1.11 -1.31 -1.89
C SER A 161 2.58 -1.71 -1.97
N PRO A 162 3.23 -1.75 -3.14
CA PRO A 162 4.65 -2.14 -3.20
C PRO A 162 5.58 -1.17 -2.44
N GLN A 163 5.35 0.14 -2.58
CA GLN A 163 6.15 1.15 -1.86
C GLN A 163 5.89 1.10 -0.36
N ILE A 164 4.62 0.98 0.06
CA ILE A 164 4.27 0.85 1.48
C ILE A 164 4.93 -0.39 2.09
N SER A 165 4.97 -1.51 1.37
CA SER A 165 5.64 -2.71 1.89
C SER A 165 7.14 -2.52 2.06
N ASN A 166 7.83 -1.82 1.14
CA ASN A 166 9.25 -1.53 1.30
C ASN A 166 9.51 -0.58 2.49
N LEU A 167 8.69 0.46 2.64
CA LEU A 167 8.80 1.38 3.77
C LEU A 167 8.59 0.65 5.11
N MET A 168 7.61 -0.26 5.17
CA MET A 168 7.36 -1.07 6.37
C MET A 168 8.51 -2.03 6.68
N MET A 169 9.14 -2.61 5.65
CA MET A 169 10.26 -3.55 5.79
C MET A 169 11.60 -2.87 6.08
N LYS A 170 11.71 -1.55 5.93
CA LYS A 170 12.97 -0.82 6.04
C LYS A 170 13.81 -1.18 7.26
N ARG A 171 13.22 -1.15 8.46
CA ARG A 171 13.93 -1.48 9.71
C ARG A 171 14.37 -2.94 9.78
N PHE A 172 13.59 -3.85 9.19
CA PHE A 172 13.97 -5.25 9.09
C PHE A 172 15.15 -5.40 8.13
N ASP A 173 15.07 -4.81 6.94
CA ASP A 173 16.10 -4.88 5.91
C ASP A 173 17.44 -4.32 6.42
N GLU A 174 17.43 -3.15 7.06
CA GLU A 174 18.63 -2.53 7.66
C GLU A 174 19.23 -3.35 8.80
N ARG A 175 18.40 -4.10 9.53
CA ARG A 175 18.88 -4.99 10.60
C ARG A 175 19.53 -6.24 10.01
N ILE A 176 18.91 -6.86 9.00
CA ILE A 176 19.43 -8.07 8.36
C ILE A 176 20.66 -7.76 7.51
N GLY A 177 20.68 -6.63 6.81
CA GLY A 177 21.82 -6.21 5.99
C GLY A 177 23.14 -6.12 6.76
N LYS A 178 23.11 -5.89 8.09
CA LYS A 178 24.30 -5.91 8.95
C LYS A 178 24.94 -7.30 9.14
N TRP A 179 24.22 -8.37 8.79
CA TRP A 179 24.69 -9.75 8.91
C TRP A 179 25.16 -10.33 7.57
N CYS A 180 24.95 -9.61 6.48
CA CYS A 180 25.32 -9.98 5.12
C CYS A 180 26.62 -9.28 4.72
#